data_AF-A0A537TYJ1-F1
#
_entry.id   AF-A0A537TYJ1-F1
#
_cell.length_a   1.000
_cell.length_b   1.000
_cell.length_c   1.000
_cell.angle_alpha   90.00
_cell.angle_beta   90.00
_cell.angle_gamma   90.00
#
_symmetry.space_group_name_H-M   'P 1'
#
loop_
_entity.id
_entity.type
_entity.pdbx_description
1 polymer ?
#
loop_
_entity_poly.entity_id
_entity_poly.type
_entity_poly.pdbx_seq_one_letter_code
_entity_poly.pdbx_strand_id
1 'polypeptide(L)'
;MRVFVPTLALAIASTSAMSEGLADLVRRNGDILELKLQNGKLKTYKSNRSACEKQDPERCVIYELHAYLPLQNAFVVAAKSYKDAAYEVVSRRTGKTAEPETLPEFSPSGRRFVSVNGKELGRHTYDVAIWIMIADEPNMEFRYEVPKGGRYELWKFRGWDGEDRIRLDVNVNTGNTMVSFESEAVRTPKRWQLKRPLQ
;
A
#
# COMPACT_ATOMS: atom_id res chain seq x y z
N MET A 1 17.85 16.13 -26.83
CA MET A 1 16.79 15.10 -27.00
C MET A 1 16.19 14.85 -25.61
N ARG A 2 15.03 15.44 -25.29
CA ARG A 2 14.34 15.22 -24.01
C ARG A 2 13.41 14.02 -24.20
N VAL A 3 13.71 12.90 -23.55
CA VAL A 3 12.83 11.73 -23.52
C VAL A 3 11.70 12.04 -22.55
N PHE A 4 10.50 12.18 -23.07
CA PHE A 4 9.27 12.32 -22.30
C PHE A 4 8.91 10.92 -21.80
N VAL A 5 9.11 10.64 -20.51
CA VAL A 5 8.61 9.41 -19.88
C VAL A 5 7.15 9.67 -19.52
N PRO A 6 6.17 8.94 -20.09
CA PRO A 6 4.78 9.13 -19.73
C PRO A 6 4.61 8.68 -18.28
N THR A 7 4.18 9.59 -17.42
CA THR A 7 3.68 9.27 -16.07
C THR A 7 2.51 8.30 -16.26
N LEU A 8 2.66 7.05 -15.82
CA LEU A 8 1.54 6.11 -15.78
C LEU A 8 0.47 6.73 -14.88
N ALA A 9 -0.64 7.14 -15.48
CA ALA A 9 -1.81 7.53 -14.73
C ALA A 9 -2.32 6.28 -13.99
N LEU A 10 -2.16 6.26 -12.66
CA LEU A 10 -2.91 5.35 -11.82
C LEU A 10 -4.38 5.64 -12.09
N ALA A 11 -5.10 4.71 -12.72
CA ALA A 11 -6.55 4.81 -12.84
C ALA A 11 -7.14 4.62 -11.44
N ILE A 12 -7.31 5.73 -10.72
CA ILE A 12 -8.09 5.78 -9.49
C ILE A 12 -9.53 5.52 -9.94
N ALA A 13 -10.07 4.35 -9.60
CA ALA A 13 -11.47 4.05 -9.84
C ALA A 13 -12.32 4.87 -8.87
N SER A 14 -12.61 6.11 -9.22
CA SER A 14 -13.77 6.82 -8.67
C SER A 14 -15.03 6.12 -9.16
N THR A 15 -16.05 6.10 -8.31
CA THR A 15 -17.22 5.19 -8.33
C THR A 15 -18.20 5.34 -9.51
N SER A 16 -17.80 5.92 -10.65
CA SER A 16 -18.72 6.10 -11.79
C SER A 16 -18.14 5.82 -13.18
N ALA A 17 -16.92 5.27 -13.30
CA ALA A 17 -16.40 4.83 -14.60
C ALA A 17 -15.61 3.53 -14.48
N MET A 18 -16.30 2.43 -14.18
CA MET A 18 -15.72 1.10 -14.39
C MET A 18 -15.64 0.85 -15.90
N SER A 19 -14.44 0.90 -16.48
CA SER A 19 -14.19 0.49 -17.87
C SER A 19 -14.76 -0.91 -18.11
N GLU A 20 -15.29 -1.20 -19.30
CA GLU A 20 -16.00 -2.45 -19.65
C GLU A 20 -15.29 -3.74 -19.20
N GLY A 21 -13.96 -3.79 -19.23
CA GLY A 21 -13.18 -4.95 -18.75
C GLY A 21 -13.11 -5.14 -17.23
N LEU A 22 -13.42 -4.11 -16.43
CA LEU A 22 -13.40 -4.18 -14.96
C LEU A 22 -14.72 -4.76 -14.40
N ALA A 23 -15.84 -4.56 -15.10
CA ALA A 23 -17.15 -5.06 -14.70
C ALA A 23 -17.19 -6.60 -14.64
N ASP A 24 -16.45 -7.29 -15.50
CA ASP A 24 -16.31 -8.75 -15.50
C ASP A 24 -15.40 -9.29 -14.38
N LEU A 25 -14.56 -8.43 -13.82
CA LEU A 25 -13.54 -8.79 -12.84
C LEU A 25 -13.96 -8.47 -11.41
N VAL A 26 -14.81 -7.47 -11.23
CA VAL A 26 -15.18 -6.96 -9.91
C VAL A 26 -16.68 -6.77 -9.85
N ARG A 27 -17.31 -7.42 -8.87
CA ARG A 27 -18.75 -7.31 -8.63
C ARG A 27 -19.00 -6.78 -7.22
N ARG A 28 -19.96 -5.88 -7.10
CA ARG A 28 -20.50 -5.45 -5.81
C ARG A 28 -21.98 -5.77 -5.72
N ASN A 29 -22.39 -6.42 -4.64
CA ASN A 29 -23.78 -6.66 -4.29
C ASN A 29 -24.00 -6.33 -2.82
N GLY A 30 -24.54 -5.14 -2.54
CA GLY A 30 -24.67 -4.63 -1.17
C GLY A 30 -23.32 -4.58 -0.44
N ASP A 31 -23.24 -5.29 0.68
CA ASP A 31 -22.03 -5.41 1.51
C ASP A 31 -20.98 -6.37 0.94
N ILE A 32 -21.29 -7.11 -0.12
CA ILE A 32 -20.37 -8.07 -0.73
C ILE A 32 -19.58 -7.43 -1.86
N LEU A 33 -18.25 -7.50 -1.78
CA LEU A 33 -17.32 -7.21 -2.87
C LEU A 33 -16.66 -8.52 -3.31
N GLU A 34 -16.75 -8.85 -4.59
CA GLU A 34 -16.15 -10.04 -5.18
C GLU A 34 -15.12 -9.65 -6.24
N LEU A 35 -13.97 -10.31 -6.18
CA LEU A 35 -12.90 -10.21 -7.16
C LEU A 35 -12.76 -11.56 -7.87
N LYS A 36 -12.87 -11.55 -9.20
CA LYS A 36 -12.67 -12.74 -10.02
C LYS A 36 -11.18 -12.97 -10.25
N LEU A 37 -10.68 -14.08 -9.71
CA LEU A 37 -9.32 -14.57 -9.93
C LEU A 37 -9.21 -15.21 -11.33
N GLN A 38 -7.99 -15.33 -11.83
CA GLN A 38 -7.72 -15.85 -13.17
C GLN A 38 -8.15 -17.31 -13.35
N ASN A 39 -8.13 -18.10 -12.28
CA ASN A 39 -8.63 -19.48 -12.27
C ASN A 39 -10.17 -19.58 -12.17
N GLY A 40 -10.88 -18.46 -12.26
CA GLY A 40 -12.34 -18.38 -12.16
C GLY A 40 -12.89 -18.41 -10.73
N LYS A 41 -12.06 -18.65 -9.69
CA LYS A 41 -12.48 -18.53 -8.30
C LYS A 41 -12.75 -17.07 -7.93
N LEU A 42 -13.59 -16.87 -6.93
CA LEU A 42 -13.87 -15.54 -6.37
C LEU A 42 -13.12 -15.37 -5.05
N LYS A 43 -12.48 -14.21 -4.86
CA LYS A 43 -12.09 -13.72 -3.53
C LYS A 43 -13.16 -12.74 -3.08
N THR A 44 -13.80 -13.03 -1.96
CA THR A 44 -14.98 -12.31 -1.49
C THR A 44 -14.69 -11.58 -0.19
N TYR A 45 -15.11 -10.33 -0.12
CA TYR A 45 -15.06 -9.48 1.06
C TYR A 45 -16.48 -9.14 1.50
N LYS A 46 -16.70 -9.12 2.81
CA LYS A 46 -17.98 -8.76 3.42
C LYS A 46 -17.80 -7.51 4.27
N SER A 47 -18.41 -6.43 3.82
CA SER A 47 -18.53 -5.18 4.58
C SER A 47 -19.57 -5.34 5.69
N ASN A 48 -19.54 -4.41 6.64
CA ASN A 48 -20.56 -4.23 7.66
C ASN A 48 -20.93 -2.74 7.75
N ARG A 49 -21.55 -2.23 6.68
CA ARG A 49 -21.95 -0.81 6.59
C ARG A 49 -22.93 -0.43 7.69
N SER A 50 -23.80 -1.36 8.09
CA SER A 50 -24.76 -1.15 9.17
C SER A 50 -24.09 -0.83 10.51
N ALA A 51 -22.92 -1.40 10.81
CA ALA A 51 -22.15 -1.05 12.00
C ALA A 51 -21.55 0.36 11.90
N CYS A 52 -21.11 0.76 10.71
CA CYS A 52 -20.64 2.13 10.47
C CYS A 52 -21.75 3.17 10.67
N GLU A 53 -22.95 2.90 10.15
CA GLU A 53 -24.13 3.78 10.30
C GLU A 53 -24.56 3.91 11.77
N LYS A 54 -24.45 2.82 12.54
CA LYS A 54 -24.75 2.78 13.98
C LYS A 54 -23.61 3.29 14.86
N GLN A 55 -22.53 3.82 14.27
CA GLN A 55 -21.35 4.29 14.99
C GLN A 55 -20.75 3.23 15.93
N ASP A 56 -20.70 1.98 15.48
CA ASP A 56 -19.98 0.88 16.14
C ASP A 56 -18.59 0.74 15.49
N PRO A 57 -17.56 1.45 15.99
CA PRO A 57 -16.26 1.51 15.34
C PRO A 57 -15.52 0.17 15.32
N GLU A 58 -15.82 -0.74 16.26
CA GLU A 58 -15.16 -2.05 16.34
C GLU A 58 -15.64 -3.02 15.25
N ARG A 59 -16.89 -2.84 14.80
CA ARG A 59 -17.52 -3.67 13.77
C ARG A 59 -17.65 -2.96 12.41
N CYS A 60 -17.33 -1.67 12.34
CA CYS A 60 -17.37 -0.89 11.12
C CYS A 60 -16.21 -1.25 10.19
N VAL A 61 -16.52 -1.94 9.09
CA VAL A 61 -15.59 -2.20 7.99
C VAL A 61 -16.30 -2.09 6.65
N ILE A 62 -15.70 -1.36 5.72
CA ILE A 62 -16.18 -1.24 4.34
C ILE A 62 -15.04 -1.62 3.41
N TYR A 63 -15.21 -2.72 2.69
CA TYR A 63 -14.25 -3.14 1.67
C TYR A 63 -14.57 -2.48 0.35
N GLU A 64 -13.58 -1.85 -0.28
CA GLU A 64 -13.68 -1.18 -1.58
C GLU A 64 -12.53 -1.55 -2.50
N LEU A 65 -12.82 -1.71 -3.80
CA LEU A 65 -11.75 -1.77 -4.78
C LEU A 65 -11.13 -0.38 -4.86
N HIS A 66 -9.86 -0.27 -4.51
CA HIS A 66 -9.11 0.97 -4.62
C HIS A 66 -8.52 1.10 -6.04
N ALA A 67 -7.93 0.02 -6.57
CA ALA A 67 -7.39 0.00 -7.92
C ALA A 67 -7.38 -1.42 -8.50
N TYR A 68 -7.40 -1.51 -9.83
CA TYR A 68 -6.99 -2.70 -10.57
C TYR A 68 -5.74 -2.35 -11.39
N LEU A 69 -4.69 -3.16 -11.23
CA LEU A 69 -3.39 -2.99 -11.85
C LEU A 69 -3.21 -4.05 -12.92
N PRO A 70 -3.62 -3.79 -14.18
CA PRO A 70 -3.66 -4.81 -15.23
C PRO A 70 -2.26 -5.35 -15.57
N LEU A 71 -1.23 -4.50 -15.56
CA LEU A 71 0.15 -4.90 -15.85
C LEU A 71 0.73 -5.83 -14.77
N GLN A 72 0.32 -5.66 -13.52
CA GLN A 72 0.75 -6.50 -12.39
C GLN A 72 -0.22 -7.66 -12.13
N ASN A 73 -1.32 -7.74 -12.90
CA ASN A 73 -2.41 -8.68 -12.71
C ASN A 73 -2.85 -8.74 -11.23
N ALA A 74 -3.09 -7.55 -10.64
CA ALA A 74 -3.35 -7.42 -9.21
C ALA A 74 -4.48 -6.44 -8.90
N PHE A 75 -5.17 -6.65 -7.79
CA PHE A 75 -6.14 -5.72 -7.22
C PHE A 75 -5.55 -5.04 -5.98
N VAL A 76 -5.92 -3.79 -5.74
CA VAL A 76 -5.72 -3.11 -4.47
C VAL A 76 -7.09 -2.94 -3.82
N VAL A 77 -7.28 -3.49 -2.63
CA VAL A 77 -8.52 -3.40 -1.85
C VAL A 77 -8.25 -2.57 -0.61
N ALA A 78 -9.12 -1.61 -0.33
CA ALA A 78 -9.11 -0.87 0.92
C ALA A 78 -10.14 -1.50 1.88
N ALA A 79 -9.72 -1.78 3.11
CA ALA A 79 -10.59 -2.10 4.25
C ALA A 79 -10.74 -0.83 5.10
N LYS A 80 -11.76 -0.03 4.79
CA LYS A 80 -12.03 1.24 5.47
C LYS A 80 -12.73 0.99 6.80
N SER A 81 -12.24 1.62 7.85
CA SER A 81 -12.86 1.70 9.18
C SER A 81 -13.30 3.14 9.45
N TYR A 82 -13.84 3.41 10.64
CA TYR A 82 -14.27 4.76 11.03
C TYR A 82 -13.13 5.80 11.04
N LYS A 83 -11.89 5.40 11.38
CA LYS A 83 -10.76 6.34 11.56
C LYS A 83 -9.64 6.16 10.53
N ASP A 84 -9.65 5.07 9.79
CA ASP A 84 -8.45 4.59 9.11
C ASP A 84 -8.80 3.61 7.99
N ALA A 85 -7.82 3.28 7.15
CA ALA A 85 -7.95 2.22 6.17
C ALA A 85 -6.71 1.32 6.20
N ALA A 86 -6.94 0.00 6.21
CA ALA A 86 -5.92 -0.99 5.86
C ALA A 86 -6.05 -1.33 4.38
N TYR A 87 -4.99 -1.88 3.78
CA TYR A 87 -4.97 -2.21 2.37
C TYR A 87 -4.52 -3.65 2.12
N GLU A 88 -5.00 -4.22 1.04
CA GLU A 88 -4.58 -5.51 0.52
C GLU A 88 -4.15 -5.35 -0.94
N VAL A 89 -2.96 -5.86 -1.28
CA VAL A 89 -2.56 -6.10 -2.66
C VAL A 89 -2.78 -7.57 -2.96
N VAL A 90 -3.74 -7.86 -3.83
CA VAL A 90 -4.20 -9.21 -4.15
C VAL A 90 -3.72 -9.60 -5.54
N SER A 91 -2.95 -10.69 -5.63
CA SER A 91 -2.65 -11.34 -6.91
C SER A 91 -3.95 -11.84 -7.54
N ARG A 92 -4.32 -11.38 -8.74
CA ARG A 92 -5.46 -11.94 -9.47
C ARG A 92 -5.16 -13.37 -9.94
N ARG A 93 -3.89 -13.71 -10.17
CA ARG A 93 -3.47 -15.06 -10.59
C ARG A 93 -3.81 -16.11 -9.54
N THR A 94 -3.44 -15.86 -8.28
CA THR A 94 -3.51 -16.88 -7.22
C THR A 94 -4.39 -16.52 -6.03
N GLY A 95 -4.77 -15.26 -5.87
CA GLY A 95 -5.45 -14.74 -4.69
C GLY A 95 -4.54 -14.48 -3.50
N LYS A 96 -3.22 -14.77 -3.61
CA LYS A 96 -2.22 -14.44 -2.59
C LYS A 96 -2.23 -12.94 -2.33
N THR A 97 -2.09 -12.56 -1.06
CA THR A 97 -2.29 -11.20 -0.60
C THR A 97 -1.06 -10.72 0.17
N ALA A 98 -0.71 -9.46 0.00
CA ALA A 98 0.10 -8.70 0.94
C ALA A 98 -0.77 -7.62 1.59
N GLU A 99 -0.49 -7.32 2.86
CA GLU A 99 -1.31 -6.44 3.69
C GLU A 99 -0.51 -5.18 4.07
N PRO A 100 -0.35 -4.21 3.15
CA PRO A 100 0.22 -2.92 3.52
C PRO A 100 -0.72 -2.15 4.47
N GLU A 101 -0.14 -1.56 5.52
CA GLU A 101 -0.84 -0.81 6.57
C GLU A 101 -1.24 0.60 6.11
N THR A 102 -0.68 1.03 4.98
CA THR A 102 -1.01 2.29 4.29
C THR A 102 -1.24 2.01 2.81
N LEU A 103 -1.74 3.01 2.08
CA LEU A 103 -1.95 2.86 0.64
C LEU A 103 -0.61 2.49 -0.03
N PRO A 104 -0.53 1.37 -0.78
CA PRO A 104 0.71 0.98 -1.43
C PRO A 104 1.06 1.94 -2.58
N GLU A 105 2.28 2.47 -2.52
CA GLU A 105 2.83 3.36 -3.54
C GLU A 105 3.72 2.56 -4.48
N PHE A 106 3.25 2.33 -5.70
CA PHE A 106 3.93 1.49 -6.69
C PHE A 106 5.10 2.22 -7.38
N SER A 107 6.16 1.47 -7.68
CA SER A 107 7.27 1.95 -8.52
C SER A 107 6.78 2.23 -9.94
N PRO A 108 7.51 2.98 -10.78
CA PRO A 108 7.05 3.33 -12.13
C PRO A 108 6.66 2.12 -13.00
N SER A 109 7.39 1.01 -12.91
CA SER A 109 7.05 -0.25 -13.58
C SER A 109 5.99 -1.08 -12.86
N GLY A 110 5.63 -0.72 -11.63
CA GLY A 110 4.78 -1.47 -10.72
C GLY A 110 5.37 -2.80 -10.24
N ARG A 111 6.65 -3.09 -10.53
CA ARG A 111 7.35 -4.28 -10.04
C ARG A 111 7.51 -4.29 -8.53
N ARG A 112 7.48 -3.11 -7.89
CA ARG A 112 7.56 -2.97 -6.44
C ARG A 112 6.49 -2.00 -5.94
N PHE A 113 6.20 -2.09 -4.66
CA PHE A 113 5.45 -1.08 -3.96
C PHE A 113 5.97 -0.91 -2.55
N VAL A 114 5.77 0.28 -1.98
CA VAL A 114 6.16 0.63 -0.62
C VAL A 114 4.92 1.00 0.20
N SER A 115 4.95 0.68 1.48
CA SER A 115 4.03 1.18 2.50
C SER A 115 4.87 1.83 3.59
N VAL A 116 4.53 3.05 3.96
CA VAL A 116 5.24 3.81 5.00
C VAL A 116 4.22 4.20 6.05
N ASN A 117 4.35 3.64 7.25
CA ASN A 117 3.48 3.98 8.36
C ASN A 117 4.05 5.19 9.11
N GLY A 118 3.40 6.34 8.93
CA GLY A 118 3.72 7.58 9.63
C GLY A 118 2.76 7.88 10.78
N LYS A 119 2.17 6.87 11.43
CA LYS A 119 1.25 7.06 12.57
C LYS A 119 2.02 7.08 13.87
N GLU A 120 1.74 8.09 14.71
CA GLU A 120 2.42 8.27 16.00
C GLU A 120 1.99 7.25 17.06
N LEU A 121 0.73 6.80 16.98
CA LEU A 121 0.08 5.96 17.96
C LEU A 121 -0.54 4.73 17.29
N GLY A 122 -0.54 3.62 18.02
CA GLY A 122 -1.06 2.34 17.56
C GLY A 122 0.03 1.30 17.35
N ARG A 123 -0.36 0.03 17.29
CA ARG A 123 0.55 -1.05 16.90
C ARG A 123 0.69 -1.02 15.37
N HIS A 124 1.92 -0.97 14.90
CA HIS A 124 2.29 -1.21 13.52
C HIS A 124 3.37 -2.30 13.48
N THR A 125 3.49 -2.98 12.34
CA THR A 125 4.44 -4.08 12.13
C THR A 125 5.73 -3.64 11.43
N TYR A 126 5.74 -2.41 10.92
CA TYR A 126 6.88 -1.72 10.33
C TYR A 126 6.60 -0.22 10.23
N ASP A 127 7.66 0.59 10.17
CA ASP A 127 7.61 1.99 9.74
C ASP A 127 7.75 2.12 8.22
N VAL A 128 8.61 1.28 7.62
CA VAL A 128 8.83 1.22 6.17
C VAL A 128 8.87 -0.23 5.73
N ALA A 129 8.06 -0.61 4.74
CA ALA A 129 8.15 -1.91 4.11
C ALA A 129 8.04 -1.81 2.59
N ILE A 130 8.77 -2.68 1.89
CA ILE A 130 8.83 -2.73 0.43
C ILE A 130 8.57 -4.17 0.00
N TRP A 131 7.70 -4.31 -0.99
CA TRP A 131 7.38 -5.59 -1.63
C TRP A 131 7.79 -5.57 -3.10
N ILE A 132 8.02 -6.76 -3.63
CA ILE A 132 8.21 -7.04 -5.05
C ILE A 132 7.08 -7.92 -5.56
N MET A 133 6.64 -7.66 -6.78
CA MET A 133 5.75 -8.51 -7.56
C MET A 133 6.60 -9.54 -8.33
N ILE A 134 6.55 -10.81 -7.92
CA ILE A 134 7.22 -11.93 -8.61
C ILE A 134 6.13 -12.86 -9.12
N ALA A 135 6.07 -13.05 -10.44
CA ALA A 135 5.01 -13.83 -11.09
C ALA A 135 3.61 -13.41 -10.60
N ASP A 136 3.32 -12.10 -10.63
CA ASP A 136 2.06 -11.51 -10.18
C ASP A 136 1.75 -11.66 -8.68
N GLU A 137 2.71 -12.11 -7.86
CA GLU A 137 2.52 -12.27 -6.42
C GLU A 137 3.32 -11.25 -5.62
N PRO A 138 2.70 -10.60 -4.63
CA PRO A 138 3.43 -9.71 -3.74
C PRO A 138 4.27 -10.53 -2.76
N ASN A 139 5.54 -10.17 -2.61
CA ASN A 139 6.49 -10.78 -1.69
C ASN A 139 7.29 -9.67 -1.00
N MET A 140 7.42 -9.73 0.32
CA MET A 140 8.15 -8.70 1.08
C MET A 140 9.65 -8.81 0.80
N GLU A 141 10.29 -7.74 0.32
CA GLU A 141 11.76 -7.66 0.15
C GLU A 141 12.44 -6.99 1.34
N PHE A 142 11.74 -6.07 2.01
CA PHE A 142 12.32 -5.25 3.07
C PHE A 142 11.27 -4.83 4.08
N ARG A 143 11.69 -4.74 5.34
CA ARG A 143 10.96 -4.12 6.43
C ARG A 143 11.94 -3.41 7.37
N TYR A 144 11.53 -2.28 7.88
CA TYR A 144 12.21 -1.53 8.92
C TYR A 144 11.18 -1.14 9.98
N GLU A 145 11.57 -1.35 11.24
CA GLU A 145 10.87 -0.91 12.43
C GLU A 145 11.92 -0.20 13.30
N VAL A 146 11.57 0.96 13.84
CA VAL A 146 12.39 1.66 14.83
C VAL A 146 12.65 0.70 16.00
N PRO A 147 13.93 0.43 16.33
CA PRO A 147 14.24 -0.48 17.43
C PRO A 147 13.60 -0.03 18.75
N LYS A 148 13.13 -0.98 19.57
CA LYS A 148 12.62 -0.70 20.91
C LYS A 148 13.66 0.06 21.75
N GLY A 149 13.23 1.13 22.41
CA GLY A 149 14.13 2.02 23.15
C GLY A 149 14.99 2.92 22.26
N GLY A 150 14.81 2.84 20.94
CA GLY A 150 15.36 3.78 19.98
C GLY A 150 14.68 5.14 20.07
N ARG A 151 15.30 6.12 19.41
CA ARG A 151 14.74 7.46 19.26
C ARG A 151 13.45 7.39 18.44
N TYR A 152 12.48 8.22 18.80
CA TYR A 152 11.25 8.36 18.05
C TYR A 152 11.52 8.89 16.63
N GLU A 153 11.03 8.16 15.62
CA GLU A 153 11.16 8.49 14.20
C GLU A 153 9.78 8.34 13.55
N LEU A 154 9.33 9.36 12.81
CA LEU A 154 8.08 9.33 12.05
C LEU A 154 8.41 9.42 10.56
N TRP A 155 8.14 8.34 9.84
CA TRP A 155 8.54 8.18 8.45
C TRP A 155 7.44 8.63 7.49
N LYS A 156 7.83 9.23 6.37
CA LYS A 156 6.93 9.65 5.31
C LYS A 156 7.50 9.35 3.94
N PHE A 157 6.67 8.75 3.08
CA PHE A 157 7.03 8.54 1.68
C PHE A 157 6.99 9.84 0.88
N ARG A 158 7.99 10.06 0.02
CA ARG A 158 8.06 11.23 -0.87
C ARG A 158 7.97 10.88 -2.35
N GLY A 159 8.42 9.69 -2.74
CA GLY A 159 8.36 9.26 -4.13
C GLY A 159 9.39 8.19 -4.47
N TRP A 160 9.16 7.53 -5.59
CA TRP A 160 10.13 6.67 -6.23
C TRP A 160 11.12 7.51 -7.06
N ASP A 161 12.39 7.08 -7.06
CA ASP A 161 13.43 7.60 -7.95
C ASP A 161 13.97 6.40 -8.76
N GLY A 162 13.28 6.10 -9.86
CA GLY A 162 13.46 4.84 -10.59
C GLY A 162 12.83 3.64 -9.88
N GLU A 163 13.41 2.45 -10.09
CA GLU A 163 12.83 1.17 -9.61
C GLU A 163 13.44 0.66 -8.29
N ASP A 164 14.57 1.23 -7.91
CA ASP A 164 15.48 0.70 -6.89
C ASP A 164 15.86 1.76 -5.84
N ARG A 165 15.18 2.91 -5.82
CA ARG A 165 15.36 3.96 -4.81
C ARG A 165 14.01 4.60 -4.46
N ILE A 166 13.79 4.79 -3.17
CA ILE A 166 12.68 5.60 -2.64
C ILE A 166 13.26 6.78 -1.85
N ARG A 167 12.61 7.93 -1.98
CA ARG A 167 12.88 9.12 -1.17
C ARG A 167 11.90 9.19 -0.01
N LEU A 168 12.41 9.55 1.15
CA LEU A 168 11.68 9.56 2.42
C LEU A 168 11.99 10.87 3.15
N ASP A 169 11.02 11.33 3.95
CA ASP A 169 11.29 12.25 5.04
C ASP A 169 11.15 11.48 6.35
N VAL A 170 11.94 11.86 7.35
CA VAL A 170 11.85 11.32 8.69
C VAL A 170 11.88 12.46 9.71
N ASN A 171 10.81 12.57 10.48
CA ASN A 171 10.75 13.50 11.61
C ASN A 171 11.27 12.79 12.85
N VAL A 172 12.26 13.37 13.48
CA VAL A 172 12.99 12.80 14.60
C VAL A 172 12.79 13.67 15.83
N ASN A 173 12.46 13.05 16.97
CA ASN A 173 12.45 13.78 18.24
C ASN A 173 13.89 13.95 18.74
N THR A 174 14.37 15.19 18.85
CA THR A 174 15.70 15.53 19.35
C THR A 174 15.68 16.05 20.80
N GLY A 175 14.63 15.74 21.56
CA GLY A 175 14.44 16.11 22.97
C GLY A 175 13.66 17.42 23.17
N ASN A 176 13.91 18.44 22.35
CA ASN A 176 13.26 19.75 22.46
C ASN A 176 12.33 20.08 21.29
N THR A 177 12.45 19.38 20.16
CA THR A 177 11.65 19.61 18.96
C THR A 177 11.66 18.38 18.05
N MET A 178 10.75 18.38 17.08
CA MET A 178 10.77 17.45 15.95
C MET A 178 11.57 18.08 14.81
N VAL A 179 12.67 17.45 14.42
CA VAL A 179 13.50 17.89 13.28
C VAL A 179 13.27 16.93 12.11
N SER A 180 13.01 17.49 10.93
CA SER A 180 12.84 16.71 9.70
C SER A 180 14.17 16.52 8.99
N PHE A 181 14.45 15.29 8.56
CA PHE A 181 15.61 14.93 7.74
C PHE A 181 15.15 14.26 6.46
N GLU A 182 15.82 14.59 5.35
CA GLU A 182 15.72 13.79 4.14
C GLU A 182 16.42 12.45 4.33
N SER A 183 15.80 11.40 3.82
CA SER A 183 16.28 10.02 3.86
C SER A 183 15.94 9.31 2.55
N GLU A 184 16.50 8.11 2.40
CA GLU A 184 16.22 7.24 1.27
C GLU A 184 16.44 5.79 1.64
N ALA A 185 15.75 4.91 0.93
CA ALA A 185 16.14 3.51 0.84
C ALA A 185 16.59 3.21 -0.58
N VAL A 186 17.75 2.57 -0.71
CA VAL A 186 18.35 2.20 -2.00
C VAL A 186 18.54 0.69 -2.04
N ARG A 187 18.14 0.06 -3.14
CA ARG A 187 18.34 -1.37 -3.36
C ARG A 187 19.76 -1.60 -3.88
N THR A 188 20.48 -2.46 -3.18
CA THR A 188 21.74 -3.04 -3.65
C THR A 188 21.49 -4.44 -4.23
N PRO A 189 22.46 -5.08 -4.91
CA PRO A 189 22.29 -6.43 -5.42
C PRO A 189 21.86 -7.47 -4.36
N LYS A 190 22.18 -7.23 -3.08
CA LYS A 190 21.88 -8.15 -1.98
C LYS A 190 20.64 -7.80 -1.18
N ARG A 191 20.38 -6.50 -0.96
CA ARG A 191 19.32 -6.02 -0.06
C ARG A 191 19.01 -4.53 -0.24
N TRP A 192 17.87 -4.12 0.30
CA TRP A 192 17.59 -2.70 0.56
C TRP A 192 18.44 -2.17 1.71
N GLN A 193 18.90 -0.94 1.59
CA GLN A 193 19.62 -0.20 2.61
C GLN A 193 18.88 1.11 2.86
N LEU A 194 18.39 1.29 4.08
CA LEU A 194 17.75 2.52 4.54
C LEU A 194 18.80 3.43 5.17
N LYS A 195 18.94 4.65 4.66
CA LYS A 195 19.81 5.68 5.23
C LYS A 195 19.11 6.34 6.41
N ARG A 196 19.42 5.94 7.64
CA ARG A 196 18.78 6.51 8.82
C ARG A 196 19.33 7.90 9.15
N PRO A 197 18.52 8.79 9.72
CA PRO A 197 18.97 10.12 10.11
C PRO A 197 19.95 10.03 11.29
N LEU A 198 21.01 10.84 11.25
CA LEU A 198 21.96 11.01 12.36
C LEU A 198 22.67 9.69 12.78
N GLN A 199 23.05 8.86 11.80
CA GLN A 199 23.93 7.69 11.96
C GLN A 199 25.41 8.06 11.84
#